data_AF-A0A5D2ZFY9-F1
#
_entry.id   AF-A0A5D2ZFY9-F1
#
_cell.length_a   1.000
_cell.length_b   1.000
_cell.length_c   1.000
_cell.angle_alpha   90.00
_cell.angle_beta   90.00
_cell.angle_gamma   90.00
#
_symmetry.space_group_name_H-M   'P 1'
#
loop_
_entity.id
_entity.type
_entity.pdbx_description
1 polymer ?
#
loop_
_entity_poly.entity_id
_entity_poly.type
_entity_poly.pdbx_seq_one_letter_code
_entity_poly.pdbx_strand_id
1 'polypeptide(L)'
;MENYYKSSSRTDFSDKVSNDSSFIVPWTIPVEEIAEDKATTVYTSHSQAEKRRRDRINAQLSALRELIPMSHKMDKAALLKCAVEQVKDLKRKAAEISKSFQYSDRNG
;
A
#
# COMPACT_ATOMS: atom_id res chain seq x y z
N MET A 1 -9.43 26.19 30.04
CA MET A 1 -8.84 24.90 29.63
C MET A 1 -10.00 23.96 29.42
N GLU A 2 -10.58 23.90 28.21
CA GLU A 2 -11.47 22.80 27.81
C GLU A 2 -11.92 22.94 26.34
N ASN A 3 -11.54 21.92 25.57
CA ASN A 3 -12.26 21.34 24.43
C ASN A 3 -12.12 21.98 23.03
N TYR A 4 -10.89 21.97 22.53
CA TYR A 4 -10.53 22.19 21.13
C TYR A 4 -10.58 20.88 20.32
N TYR A 5 -11.70 20.14 20.39
CA TYR A 5 -11.98 18.98 19.51
C TYR A 5 -13.49 18.77 19.42
N LYS A 6 -14.18 19.57 18.60
CA LYS A 6 -15.47 19.13 18.06
C LYS A 6 -15.87 19.87 16.79
N SER A 7 -16.24 19.07 15.80
CA SER A 7 -17.02 19.43 14.61
C SER A 7 -16.27 20.06 13.42
N SER A 8 -15.45 19.27 12.72
CA SER A 8 -15.37 19.43 11.27
C SER A 8 -16.71 18.98 10.70
N SER A 9 -17.53 19.96 10.33
CA SER A 9 -18.78 19.78 9.59
C SER A 9 -18.50 19.02 8.29
N ARG A 10 -19.24 17.92 8.09
CA ARG A 10 -19.49 17.36 6.76
C ARG A 10 -19.97 18.51 5.88
N THR A 11 -19.23 18.81 4.82
CA THR A 11 -19.70 19.73 3.78
C THR A 11 -20.95 19.13 3.16
N ASP A 12 -22.06 19.82 3.36
CA ASP A 12 -23.34 19.56 2.72
C ASP A 12 -23.21 19.98 1.25
N PHE A 13 -22.95 19.01 0.37
CA PHE A 13 -22.91 19.21 -1.08
C PHE A 13 -24.20 18.64 -1.68
N SER A 14 -25.33 19.18 -1.23
CA SER A 14 -26.62 19.03 -1.88
C SER A 14 -27.11 20.42 -2.25
N ASP A 15 -26.71 20.88 -3.43
CA ASP A 15 -27.61 21.52 -4.38
C ASP A 15 -26.84 21.91 -5.64
N LYS A 16 -27.58 21.94 -6.77
CA LYS A 16 -27.15 22.26 -8.14
C LYS A 16 -26.70 21.04 -8.96
N VAL A 17 -27.65 20.15 -9.23
CA VAL A 17 -27.69 19.47 -10.53
C VAL A 17 -28.00 20.53 -11.60
N SER A 18 -26.96 21.19 -12.10
CA SER A 18 -27.02 21.89 -13.38
C SER A 18 -26.39 20.98 -14.41
N ASN A 19 -27.24 20.53 -15.32
CA ASN A 19 -26.94 19.75 -16.50
C ASN A 19 -25.93 20.49 -17.38
N ASP A 20 -24.63 20.22 -17.20
CA ASP A 20 -23.64 20.41 -18.24
C ASP A 20 -22.78 19.15 -18.37
N SER A 21 -22.77 18.65 -19.58
CA SER A 21 -22.16 17.41 -20.00
C SER A 21 -20.66 17.63 -20.14
N SER A 22 -19.85 16.96 -19.31
CA SER A 22 -18.57 16.32 -19.69
C SER A 22 -17.68 16.01 -18.49
N PHE A 23 -17.97 14.95 -17.73
CA PHE A 23 -16.95 14.03 -17.18
C PHE A 23 -17.66 12.86 -16.49
N ILE A 24 -18.10 11.87 -17.27
CA ILE A 24 -18.65 10.64 -16.70
C ILE A 24 -17.47 9.78 -16.23
N VAL A 25 -17.31 9.68 -14.90
CA VAL A 25 -16.34 8.75 -14.28
C VAL A 25 -16.97 7.35 -14.31
N PRO A 26 -16.31 6.30 -14.87
CA PRO A 26 -16.96 5.03 -15.24
C PRO A 26 -17.54 4.14 -14.12
N TRP A 27 -17.61 4.58 -12.85
CA TRP A 27 -18.16 3.75 -11.77
C TRP A 27 -19.55 4.20 -11.26
N THR A 28 -20.02 5.42 -11.53
CA THR A 28 -21.32 5.84 -10.97
C THR A 28 -22.48 5.28 -11.80
N ILE A 29 -23.01 4.14 -11.38
CA ILE A 29 -24.29 3.59 -11.84
C ILE A 29 -25.41 4.55 -11.35
N PRO A 30 -26.26 5.10 -12.23
CA PRO A 30 -27.43 5.86 -11.82
C PRO A 30 -28.45 4.87 -11.24
N VAL A 31 -28.75 5.01 -9.95
CA VAL A 31 -29.78 4.20 -9.28
C VAL A 31 -31.03 5.05 -9.13
N GLU A 32 -32.05 4.73 -9.92
CA GLU A 32 -33.41 5.20 -9.71
C GLU A 32 -34.08 4.25 -8.69
N GLU A 33 -34.43 4.83 -7.54
CA GLU A 33 -35.58 4.49 -6.69
C GLU A 33 -35.61 3.20 -5.85
N ILE A 34 -34.54 2.43 -5.68
CA ILE A 34 -34.49 1.43 -4.60
C ILE A 34 -33.04 1.15 -4.16
N ALA A 35 -32.31 1.95 -3.34
CA ALA A 35 -31.01 1.47 -2.82
C ALA A 35 -30.25 2.23 -1.70
N GLU A 36 -30.84 3.11 -0.91
CA GLU A 36 -30.01 3.99 -0.04
C GLU A 36 -29.17 3.23 1.02
N ASP A 37 -29.74 2.18 1.64
CA ASP A 37 -29.02 1.33 2.61
C ASP A 37 -28.03 0.34 1.96
N LYS A 38 -28.31 -0.13 0.75
CA LYS A 38 -27.44 -1.11 0.06
C LYS A 38 -26.28 -0.44 -0.68
N ALA A 39 -26.47 0.78 -1.16
CA ALA A 39 -25.39 1.56 -1.73
C ALA A 39 -24.37 1.98 -0.65
N THR A 40 -24.83 2.53 0.47
CA THR A 40 -23.94 2.93 1.60
C THR A 40 -23.17 1.75 2.20
N THR A 41 -23.80 0.58 2.33
CA THR A 41 -23.12 -0.65 2.81
C THR A 41 -22.09 -1.18 1.81
N VAL A 42 -22.34 -1.10 0.50
CA VAL A 42 -21.35 -1.48 -0.53
C VAL A 42 -20.18 -0.49 -0.57
N TYR A 43 -20.42 0.82 -0.50
CA TYR A 43 -19.34 1.83 -0.46
C TYR A 43 -18.47 1.71 0.80
N THR A 44 -19.07 1.46 1.96
CA THR A 44 -18.34 1.26 3.23
C THR A 44 -17.56 -0.06 3.22
N SER A 45 -18.14 -1.13 2.68
CA SER A 45 -17.46 -2.41 2.48
C SER A 45 -16.25 -2.28 1.53
N HIS A 46 -16.40 -1.59 0.40
CA HIS A 46 -15.32 -1.33 -0.54
C HIS A 46 -14.19 -0.49 0.08
N SER A 47 -14.55 0.58 0.80
CA SER A 47 -13.59 1.41 1.54
C SER A 47 -12.82 0.60 2.59
N GLN A 48 -13.51 -0.28 3.33
CA GLN A 48 -12.88 -1.16 4.31
C GLN A 48 -11.96 -2.20 3.65
N ALA A 49 -12.37 -2.78 2.51
CA ALA A 49 -11.54 -3.70 1.75
C ALA A 49 -10.24 -3.03 1.26
N GLU A 50 -10.32 -1.81 0.73
CA GLU A 50 -9.14 -1.06 0.31
C GLU A 50 -8.25 -0.68 1.49
N LYS A 51 -8.82 -0.32 2.64
CA LYS A 51 -8.04 -0.10 3.87
C LYS A 51 -7.24 -1.35 4.24
N ARG A 52 -7.87 -2.53 4.29
CA ARG A 52 -7.18 -3.80 4.58
C ARG A 52 -6.07 -4.09 3.57
N ARG A 53 -6.29 -3.79 2.28
CA ARG A 53 -5.26 -3.95 1.24
C ARG A 53 -4.04 -3.06 1.54
N ARG A 54 -4.26 -1.78 1.85
CA ARG A 54 -3.18 -0.84 2.19
C ARG A 54 -2.45 -1.24 3.46
N ASP A 55 -3.17 -1.68 4.50
CA ASP A 55 -2.58 -2.12 5.77
C ASP A 55 -1.67 -3.33 5.56
N ARG A 56 -2.09 -4.31 4.76
CA ARG A 56 -1.25 -5.46 4.39
C ARG A 56 0.03 -5.05 3.67
N ILE A 57 -0.07 -4.14 2.70
CA ILE A 57 1.10 -3.65 1.95
C ILE A 57 2.05 -2.90 2.88
N ASN A 58 1.53 -2.04 3.76
CA ASN A 58 2.36 -1.29 4.70
C ASN A 58 3.02 -2.22 5.72
N ALA A 59 2.34 -3.26 6.19
CA ALA A 59 2.94 -4.27 7.06
C ALA A 59 4.10 -5.01 6.36
N GLN A 60 3.94 -5.39 5.09
CA GLN A 60 5.01 -6.00 4.30
C GLN A 60 6.20 -5.04 4.10
N LEU A 61 5.94 -3.75 3.83
CA LEU A 61 6.99 -2.75 3.69
C LEU A 61 7.73 -2.50 5.01
N SER A 62 7.04 -2.53 6.15
CA SER A 62 7.67 -2.43 7.47
C SER A 62 8.55 -3.64 7.75
N ALA A 63 8.05 -4.86 7.53
CA ALA A 63 8.85 -6.08 7.68
C ALA A 63 10.10 -6.07 6.78
N LEU A 64 9.97 -5.54 5.56
CA LEU A 64 11.09 -5.39 4.64
C LEU A 64 12.17 -4.43 5.18
N ARG A 65 11.78 -3.37 5.91
CA ARG A 65 12.75 -2.45 6.51
C ARG A 65 13.59 -3.10 7.60
N GLU A 66 13.00 -3.97 8.42
CA GLU A 66 13.71 -4.69 9.47
C GLU A 66 14.76 -5.67 8.90
N LEU A 67 14.53 -6.20 7.69
CA LEU A 67 15.46 -7.12 7.02
C LEU A 67 16.60 -6.41 6.28
N ILE A 68 16.42 -5.14 5.91
CA ILE A 68 17.37 -4.39 5.11
C ILE A 68 18.16 -3.42 6.00
N PRO A 69 19.48 -3.63 6.17
CA PRO A 69 20.36 -2.73 6.88
C PRO A 69 20.16 -1.26 6.52
N MET A 70 20.14 -0.39 7.55
CA MET A 70 20.08 1.07 7.44
C MET A 70 18.87 1.64 6.67
N SER A 71 17.79 0.86 6.50
CA SER A 71 16.68 1.24 5.62
C SER A 71 15.59 2.11 6.24
N HIS A 72 15.67 2.39 7.55
CA HIS A 72 14.64 3.12 8.31
C HIS A 72 14.27 4.51 7.73
N LYS A 73 15.22 5.20 7.10
CA LYS A 73 15.03 6.55 6.49
C LYS A 73 14.80 6.52 4.98
N MET A 74 14.83 5.34 4.36
CA MET A 74 14.68 5.24 2.91
C MET A 74 13.22 5.46 2.49
N ASP A 75 13.03 6.18 1.39
CA ASP A 75 11.73 6.22 0.71
C ASP A 75 11.36 4.82 0.16
N LYS A 76 10.11 4.67 -0.31
CA LYS A 76 9.61 3.37 -0.77
C LYS A 76 10.35 2.85 -2.00
N ALA A 77 10.72 3.71 -2.95
CA ALA A 77 11.37 3.29 -4.18
C ALA A 77 12.80 2.84 -3.92
N ALA A 78 13.54 3.63 -3.13
CA ALA A 78 14.89 3.32 -2.69
C ALA A 78 14.92 2.02 -1.88
N LEU A 79 13.97 1.83 -0.96
CA LEU A 79 13.85 0.58 -0.18
C LEU A 79 13.72 -0.65 -1.09
N LEU A 80 12.83 -0.59 -2.08
CA LEU A 80 12.61 -1.69 -3.01
C LEU A 80 13.82 -1.96 -3.90
N LYS A 81 14.53 -0.91 -4.36
CA LYS A 81 15.77 -1.04 -5.11
C LYS A 81 16.85 -1.74 -4.29
N CYS A 82 17.09 -1.28 -3.06
CA CYS A 82 18.08 -1.90 -2.18
C CYS A 82 17.70 -3.34 -1.80
N ALA A 83 16.41 -3.66 -1.65
CA ALA A 83 15.97 -5.04 -1.42
C ALA A 83 16.46 -5.98 -2.53
N VAL A 84 16.28 -5.58 -3.79
CA VAL A 84 16.71 -6.36 -4.95
C VAL A 84 18.24 -6.50 -4.98
N GLU A 85 18.96 -5.42 -4.70
CA GLU A 85 20.43 -5.42 -4.63
C GLU A 85 20.95 -6.36 -3.53
N GLN A 86 20.36 -6.31 -2.34
CA GLN A 86 20.76 -7.20 -1.24
C GLN A 86 20.53 -8.67 -1.56
N VAL A 87 19.40 -9.02 -2.18
CA VAL A 87 19.16 -10.42 -2.59
C VAL A 87 20.20 -10.88 -3.62
N LYS A 88 20.58 -10.02 -4.57
CA LYS A 88 21.64 -10.34 -5.55
C LYS A 88 23.00 -10.52 -4.86
N ASP A 89 23.33 -9.65 -3.91
CA ASP A 89 24.58 -9.72 -3.16
C ASP A 89 24.67 -10.97 -2.30
N LEU A 90 23.59 -11.32 -1.59
CA LEU A 90 23.52 -12.55 -0.80
C LEU A 90 23.70 -13.80 -1.66
N LYS A 91 23.05 -13.86 -2.84
CA LYS A 91 23.23 -14.97 -3.79
C LYS A 91 24.68 -15.08 -4.27
N ARG A 92 25.33 -13.96 -4.57
CA ARG A 92 26.73 -13.92 -4.99
C ARG A 92 27.66 -14.44 -3.88
N LYS A 93 27.50 -13.91 -2.66
CA LYS A 93 28.28 -14.34 -1.48
C LYS A 93 28.12 -15.83 -1.21
N ALA A 94 26.89 -16.34 -1.25
CA ALA A 94 26.62 -17.77 -1.08
C ALA A 94 27.36 -18.61 -2.13
N ALA A 95 27.33 -18.21 -3.41
CA ALA A 95 28.02 -18.93 -4.47
C ALA A 95 29.55 -18.89 -4.33
N GLU A 96 30.13 -17.77 -3.91
CA GLU A 96 31.56 -17.64 -3.62
C GLU A 96 31.98 -18.56 -2.47
N ILE A 97 31.20 -18.57 -1.38
CA ILE A 97 31.42 -19.44 -0.23
C ILE A 97 31.36 -20.92 -0.63
N SER A 98 30.35 -21.33 -1.41
CA SER A 98 30.25 -22.71 -1.90
C SER A 98 31.45 -23.11 -2.76
N LYS A 99 31.96 -22.19 -3.60
CA LYS A 99 33.17 -22.44 -4.39
C LYS A 99 34.40 -22.57 -3.51
N SER A 100 34.59 -21.69 -2.52
CA SER A 100 35.75 -21.79 -1.62
C SER A 100 35.76 -23.10 -0.86
N PHE A 101 34.61 -23.58 -0.37
CA PHE A 101 34.50 -24.89 0.28
C PHE A 101 34.87 -26.04 -0.68
N GLN A 102 34.46 -25.97 -1.95
CA GLN A 102 34.83 -26.97 -2.97
C GLN A 102 36.31 -26.97 -3.36
N TYR A 103 37.01 -25.85 -3.18
CA TYR A 103 38.46 -25.78 -3.42
C TYR A 103 39.26 -26.29 -2.21
N SER A 104 38.78 -26.05 -0.99
CA SER A 104 39.41 -26.61 0.21
C SER A 104 39.26 -28.13 0.31
N ASP A 105 38.10 -28.70 -0.06
CA ASP A 105 37.88 -30.15 -0.02
C ASP A 105 38.67 -30.93 -1.10
N ARG A 106 39.13 -30.25 -2.16
CA ARG A 106 39.88 -30.87 -3.27
C ARG A 106 41.40 -30.82 -3.12
N ASN A 107 41.93 -29.98 -2.23
CA ASN A 107 43.36 -29.74 -2.06
C ASN A 107 43.90 -30.16 -0.67
N GLY A 108 43.08 -30.82 0.15
CA GLY A 108 43.48 -31.47 1.41
C GLY A 108 43.52 -32.99 1.26
#